data_AF-A0A955ZW04-F1
#
_entry.id   AF-A0A955ZW04-F1
#
_cell.length_a   1.000
_cell.length_b   1.000
_cell.length_c   1.000
_cell.angle_alpha   90.00
_cell.angle_beta   90.00
_cell.angle_gamma   90.00
#
_symmetry.space_group_name_H-M   'P 1'
#
loop_
_entity.id
_entity.type
_entity.pdbx_description
1 polymer ?
#
loop_
_entity_poly.entity_id
_entity_poly.type
_entity_poly.pdbx_seq_one_letter_code
_entity_poly.pdbx_strand_id
1 'polypeptide(L)' 'MTALSPRQIADELATLGIVPVITIEDVAAAAPLAAALERGGLPVAEVTLRTPDALAALRAMKRAAPSLLVGAG' A
#
# COMPACT_ATOMS: atom_id res chain seq x y z
N MET A 1 13.29 8.90 4.24
CA MET A 1 12.30 8.20 5.07
C MET A 1 13.01 7.12 5.85
N THR A 2 12.89 7.13 7.18
CA THR A 2 13.44 6.07 8.03
C THR A 2 12.59 4.81 7.87
N ALA A 3 13.23 3.64 7.77
CA ALA A 3 12.51 2.38 7.74
C ALA A 3 11.81 2.15 9.10
N LEU A 4 10.52 1.75 9.06
CA LEU A 4 9.80 1.32 10.26
C LEU A 4 10.33 -0.07 10.67
N SER A 5 10.51 -0.27 11.98
CA SER A 5 10.77 -1.61 12.52
C SER A 5 9.52 -2.49 12.43
N PRO A 6 9.65 -3.83 12.47
CA PRO A 6 8.51 -4.73 12.45
C PRO A 6 7.48 -4.46 13.56
N ARG A 7 7.96 -4.02 14.74
CA ARG A 7 7.07 -3.66 15.85
C ARG A 7 6.27 -2.40 15.57
N GLN A 8 6.90 -1.36 15.02
CA GLN A 8 6.21 -0.14 14.62
C GLN A 8 5.16 -0.40 13.55
N ILE A 9 5.45 -1.28 12.59
CA ILE A 9 4.49 -1.73 11.59
C ILE A 9 3.30 -2.42 12.27
N ALA A 10 3.56 -3.40 13.15
CA ALA A 10 2.50 -4.12 13.85
C ALA A 10 1.60 -3.20 14.68
N ASP A 11 2.17 -2.22 15.39
CA ASP A 11 1.42 -1.25 16.19
C ASP A 11 0.53 -0.34 15.31
N GLU A 12 1.03 0.07 14.14
CA GLU A 12 0.26 0.86 13.17
C GLU A 12 -0.90 0.05 12.56
N LEU A 13 -0.65 -1.20 12.17
CA LEU A 13 -1.68 -2.10 11.66
C LEU A 13 -2.76 -2.38 12.70
N ALA A 14 -2.38 -2.58 13.97
CA ALA A 14 -3.33 -2.78 15.06
C ALA A 14 -4.23 -1.55 15.30
N THR A 15 -3.71 -0.34 15.06
CA THR A 15 -4.48 0.91 15.16
C THR A 15 -5.49 1.05 14.03
N LEU A 16 -5.13 0.64 12.81
CA LEU A 16 -6.01 0.71 11.63
C LEU A 16 -7.09 -0.38 11.60
N GLY A 17 -6.80 -1.56 12.18
CA GLY A 17 -7.75 -2.66 12.35
C GLY A 17 -8.11 -3.43 11.07
N ILE A 18 -7.81 -2.90 9.88
CA ILE A 18 -8.05 -3.55 8.59
C ILE A 18 -6.89 -3.28 7.61
N VAL A 19 -6.57 -4.29 6.79
CA VAL A 19 -5.58 -4.19 5.71
C VAL A 19 -6.23 -4.65 4.40
N PRO A 20 -6.42 -3.74 3.43
CA PRO A 20 -6.86 -4.13 2.09
C PRO A 20 -5.78 -4.99 1.41
N VAL A 21 -6.17 -6.18 0.95
CA VAL A 21 -5.31 -7.05 0.11
C VAL A 21 -5.81 -6.94 -1.33
N ILE A 22 -4.97 -6.42 -2.21
CA ILE A 22 -5.39 -5.92 -3.53
C ILE A 22 -4.62 -6.63 -4.64
N THR A 23 -5.33 -7.08 -5.66
CA THR A 23 -4.73 -7.47 -6.95
C THR A 23 -4.87 -6.29 -7.90
N ILE A 24 -3.76 -5.83 -8.47
CA ILE A 24 -3.76 -4.71 -9.42
C ILE A 24 -3.41 -5.25 -10.81
N GLU A 25 -4.37 -5.16 -11.73
CA GLU A 25 -4.23 -5.63 -13.12
C GLU A 25 -3.60 -4.58 -14.03
N ASP A 26 -3.83 -3.29 -13.76
CA ASP A 26 -3.29 -2.17 -14.52
C ASP A 26 -2.56 -1.19 -13.60
N VAL A 27 -1.28 -0.94 -13.89
CA VAL A 27 -0.44 0.03 -13.15
C VAL A 27 -1.06 1.43 -13.13
N ALA A 28 -1.82 1.81 -14.14
CA ALA A 28 -2.49 3.11 -14.20
C ALA A 28 -3.50 3.30 -13.06
N ALA A 29 -4.09 2.22 -12.54
CA ALA A 29 -5.02 2.28 -11.41
C ALA A 29 -4.31 2.47 -10.05
N ALA A 30 -3.02 2.15 -9.97
CA ALA A 30 -2.28 2.07 -8.71
C ALA A 30 -2.13 3.43 -8.00
N ALA A 31 -1.74 4.47 -8.74
CA ALA A 31 -1.55 5.82 -8.16
C ALA A 31 -2.88 6.47 -7.70
N PRO A 32 -3.96 6.47 -8.51
CA PRO A 32 -5.26 6.95 -8.06
C PRO A 32 -5.79 6.20 -6.82
N LEU A 33 -5.61 4.87 -6.79
CA LEU A 33 -6.02 4.04 -5.66
C LEU A 33 -5.25 4.38 -4.37
N ALA A 34 -3.93 4.51 -4.44
CA ALA A 34 -3.10 4.90 -3.30
C ALA A 34 -3.54 6.25 -2.70
N ALA A 35 -3.78 7.24 -3.56
CA ALA A 35 -4.26 8.55 -3.12
C ALA A 35 -5.68 8.48 -2.52
N ALA A 36 -6.54 7.60 -3.04
CA ALA A 36 -7.88 7.40 -2.49
C ALA A 36 -7.85 6.75 -1.10
N LEU A 37 -6.98 5.76 -0.89
CA LEU A 37 -6.76 5.11 0.41
C LEU A 37 -6.27 6.11 1.46
N GLU A 38 -5.26 6.92 1.12
CA GLU A 38 -4.73 7.96 2.02
C GLU A 38 -5.81 9.00 2.38
N ARG A 39 -6.55 9.53 1.39
CA ARG A 39 -7.67 10.46 1.64
C ARG A 39 -8.83 9.84 2.41
N GLY A 40 -9.04 8.53 2.25
CA GLY A 40 -10.09 7.77 2.92
C GLY A 40 -9.78 7.43 4.38
N GLY A 41 -8.61 7.83 4.90
CA GLY A 41 -8.20 7.51 6.26
C GLY A 41 -7.74 6.07 6.43
N LEU A 42 -7.41 5.37 5.34
CA LEU A 42 -6.88 4.01 5.36
C LEU A 42 -5.48 3.99 4.71
N PRO A 43 -4.45 4.53 5.37
CA PRO A 43 -3.11 4.68 4.82
C PRO A 43 -2.32 3.35 4.80
N VAL A 44 -2.97 2.23 4.47
CA VAL A 44 -2.36 0.91 4.36
C VAL A 44 -2.94 0.11 3.18
N ALA A 45 -2.10 -0.66 2.50
CA ALA A 45 -2.52 -1.71 1.57
C ALA A 45 -1.44 -2.79 1.40
N GLU A 46 -1.86 -4.01 1.12
CA GLU A 46 -1.02 -5.08 0.60
C GLU A 46 -1.34 -5.29 -0.88
N VAL A 47 -0.33 -5.30 -1.74
CA VAL A 47 -0.47 -5.67 -3.15
C VAL A 47 0.00 -7.10 -3.34
N THR A 48 -0.89 -7.94 -3.86
CA THR A 48 -0.53 -9.33 -4.18
C THR A 48 0.37 -9.38 -5.42
N LEU A 49 1.35 -10.29 -5.43
CA LEU A 49 2.27 -10.53 -6.55
C LEU A 49 1.70 -11.49 -7.60
N ARG A 50 0.37 -11.45 -7.79
CA ARG A 50 -0.37 -12.32 -8.72
C ARG A 50 -0.39 -11.82 -10.16
N THR A 51 0.06 -10.59 -10.40
CA THR A 51 0.16 -9.99 -11.73
C THR A 51 1.62 -9.68 -12.06
N PRO A 52 2.03 -9.74 -13.34
CA PRO A 52 3.38 -9.36 -13.76
C PRO A 52 3.75 -7.92 -13.36
N ASP A 53 2.75 -7.06 -13.26
CA ASP A 53 2.89 -5.64 -13.00
C ASP A 53 2.80 -5.26 -11.51
N ALA A 54 2.62 -6.22 -10.60
CA ALA A 54 2.44 -5.95 -9.18
C ALA A 54 3.56 -5.09 -8.57
N LEU A 55 4.83 -5.33 -8.95
CA LEU A 55 5.95 -4.53 -8.49
C LEU A 55 5.98 -3.12 -9.09
N ALA A 56 5.45 -2.94 -10.31
CA ALA A 56 5.31 -1.61 -10.92
C ALA A 56 4.19 -0.83 -10.21
N ALA A 57 3.07 -1.50 -9.91
CA ALA A 57 1.96 -0.95 -9.13
C ALA A 57 2.42 -0.50 -7.72
N LEU A 58 3.14 -1.34 -6.98
CA LEU A 58 3.71 -0.99 -5.66
C LEU A 58 4.54 0.31 -5.70
N ARG A 59 5.42 0.43 -6.71
CA ARG A 59 6.24 1.64 -6.88
C ARG A 59 5.38 2.86 -7.24
N ALA A 60 4.36 2.70 -8.07
CA ALA A 60 3.43 3.77 -8.42
C ALA A 60 2.63 4.24 -7.19
N MET A 61 2.11 3.31 -6.38
CA MET A 61 1.42 3.61 -5.13
C MET A 61 2.33 4.39 -4.18
N LYS A 62 3.55 3.91 -3.94
CA LYS A 62 4.46 4.56 -3.00
C LYS A 62 4.90 5.96 -3.45
N ARG A 63 5.03 6.20 -4.76
CA ARG A 63 5.31 7.53 -5.30
C ARG A 63 4.12 8.48 -5.16
N ALA A 64 2.91 8.00 -5.39
CA ALA A 64 1.69 8.80 -5.34
C ALA A 64 1.27 9.15 -3.90
N ALA A 65 1.48 8.22 -2.96
CA ALA A 65 1.15 8.39 -1.54
C ALA A 65 2.38 8.00 -0.68
N PRO A 66 3.30 8.94 -0.42
CA PRO A 66 4.53 8.65 0.32
C PRO A 66 4.29 8.18 1.77
N SER A 67 3.17 8.59 2.38
CA SER A 67 2.80 8.16 3.74
C SER A 67 2.20 6.76 3.78
N LEU A 68 1.67 6.26 2.65
CA LEU A 68 1.01 4.96 2.57
C LEU A 68 1.98 3.84 2.97
N LEU A 69 1.58 3.05 3.96
CA LEU A 69 2.23 1.79 4.27
C LEU A 69 1.81 0.75 3.22
N VAL A 70 2.75 0.35 2.38
CA VAL A 70 2.47 -0.60 1.28
C VAL A 70 3.29 -1.86 1.43
N GLY A 71 2.62 -3.01 1.48
CA GLY A 71 3.21 -4.34 1.59
C GLY A 71 3.11 -5.13 0.28
N ALA A 72 3.94 -6.16 0.14
CA ALA A 72 3.91 -7.11 -0.98
C ALA A 72 3.64 -8.51 -0.44
N GLY A 73 2.68 -9.23 -1.03
CA GLY A 73 2.22 -10.56 -0.59
C GLY A 73 1.94 -11.54 -1.73
#